data_AF-A0A376P535-F1
#
_entry.id   AF-A0A376P535-F1
#
_cell.length_a   1.000
_cell.length_b   1.000
_cell.length_c   1.000
_cell.angle_alpha   90.00
_cell.angle_beta   90.00
_cell.angle_gamma   90.00
#
_symmetry.space_group_name_H-M   'P 1'
#
loop_
_entity.id
_entity.type
_entity.pdbx_description
1 polymer ?
#
loop_
_entity_poly.entity_id
_entity_poly.type
_entity_poly.pdbx_seq_one_letter_code
_entity_poly.pdbx_strand_id
1 'polypeptide(L)'
;MGYGCTTCIGNSGPLPDPIETAIKKGDLTVGAVLSGNRNFEGRIHPLVKTNWLASPPLVVAYALGGNMNINLAAEPIGHDRKGDPVYLKDIWPSAQEIARAVEQVSTEMFRKEYAEVFEGTAEWKEINVTRSDTYGWQETQPIFAYRLSLMKCRQHQHQWKIFTVRGSSQCWGIQSPLTISLRRAVLSPTAQRVDIYKVGVLSEKTLTPTVRGVVTMK
;
A
#
# COMPACT_ATOMS: atom_id res chain seq x y z
N MET A 1 11.93 10.43 -6.02
CA MET A 1 10.82 10.30 -5.05
C MET A 1 10.06 11.62 -5.01
N GLY A 2 8.76 11.61 -4.75
CA GLY A 2 7.93 12.81 -4.66
C GLY A 2 7.07 12.82 -3.39
N TYR A 3 6.39 13.93 -3.13
CA TYR A 3 5.46 14.07 -2.00
C TYR A 3 4.22 13.20 -2.19
N GLY A 4 4.21 12.02 -1.58
CA GLY A 4 3.11 11.07 -1.66
C GLY A 4 3.43 9.73 -1.01
N CYS A 5 2.45 8.82 -1.00
CA CYS A 5 2.57 7.55 -0.30
C CYS A 5 3.70 6.64 -0.81
N THR A 6 4.06 6.72 -2.10
CA THR A 6 5.20 6.04 -2.74
C THR A 6 5.39 4.58 -2.25
N THR A 7 6.54 4.25 -1.66
CA THR A 7 6.91 2.91 -1.19
C THR A 7 5.95 2.37 -0.11
N CYS A 8 5.34 3.22 0.71
CA CYS A 8 4.43 2.78 1.79
C CYS A 8 3.19 2.02 1.26
N ILE A 9 2.76 2.32 0.03
CA ILE A 9 1.65 1.64 -0.65
C ILE A 9 2.12 0.65 -1.72
N GLY A 10 3.42 0.46 -1.89
CA GLY A 10 4.00 -0.43 -2.90
C GLY A 10 4.35 0.24 -4.22
N ASN A 11 4.28 1.58 -4.31
CA ASN A 11 4.78 2.33 -5.47
C ASN A 11 6.27 2.62 -5.29
N SER A 12 7.06 1.55 -5.15
CA SER A 12 8.52 1.59 -4.95
C SER A 12 9.31 1.74 -6.25
N GLY A 13 8.69 1.43 -7.40
CA GLY A 13 9.37 1.39 -8.70
C GLY A 13 10.23 0.13 -8.88
N PRO A 14 10.89 -0.02 -10.04
CA PRO A 14 11.73 -1.16 -10.34
C PRO A 14 13.06 -1.11 -9.57
N LEU A 15 13.62 -2.28 -9.28
CA LEU A 15 15.00 -2.38 -8.81
C LEU A 15 15.95 -2.32 -10.03
N PRO A 16 17.21 -1.88 -9.84
CA PRO A 16 18.22 -1.95 -10.90
C PRO A 16 18.36 -3.37 -11.48
N ASP A 17 18.45 -3.48 -12.80
CA ASP A 17 18.50 -4.77 -13.52
C ASP A 17 19.56 -5.76 -12.99
N PRO A 18 20.79 -5.33 -12.62
CA PRO A 18 21.79 -6.24 -12.05
C PRO A 18 21.32 -6.86 -10.73
N ILE A 19 20.62 -6.08 -9.90
CA ILE A 19 20.10 -6.53 -8.60
C ILE A 19 18.95 -7.51 -8.81
N GLU A 20 17.98 -7.18 -9.68
CA GLU A 20 16.89 -8.12 -10.00
C GLU A 20 17.41 -9.45 -10.53
N THR A 21 18.38 -9.40 -11.44
CA THR A 21 18.99 -10.58 -12.04
C THR A 21 19.68 -11.43 -10.98
N ALA A 22 20.43 -10.80 -10.06
CA ALA A 22 21.09 -11.51 -8.97
C ALA A 22 20.08 -12.19 -8.03
N ILE A 23 18.99 -11.50 -7.68
CA ILE A 23 17.93 -12.05 -6.82
C ILE A 23 17.28 -13.26 -7.47
N LYS A 24 16.89 -13.14 -8.75
CA LYS A 24 16.18 -14.19 -9.50
C LYS A 24 17.09 -15.40 -9.75
N LYS A 25 18.35 -15.19 -10.17
CA LYS A 25 19.29 -16.28 -10.47
C LYS A 25 19.76 -17.01 -9.21
N GLY A 26 19.94 -16.28 -8.11
CA GLY A 26 20.44 -16.84 -6.85
C GLY A 26 19.37 -17.34 -5.89
N ASP A 27 18.07 -17.25 -6.25
CA ASP A 27 16.92 -17.46 -5.35
C ASP A 27 17.13 -16.83 -3.96
N LEU A 28 17.62 -15.58 -3.97
CA LEU A 28 18.03 -14.91 -2.74
C LEU A 28 16.79 -14.45 -1.96
N THR A 29 16.80 -14.68 -0.65
CA THR A 29 15.83 -14.07 0.26
C THR A 29 16.29 -12.66 0.60
N VAL A 30 15.80 -11.69 -0.17
CA VAL A 30 16.05 -10.27 0.08
C VAL A 30 14.94 -9.71 0.97
N GLY A 31 15.34 -8.83 1.88
CA GLY A 31 14.41 -8.04 2.67
C GLY A 31 14.57 -6.55 2.49
N ALA A 32 13.50 -5.82 2.83
CA ALA A 32 13.49 -4.37 2.85
C ALA A 32 13.25 -3.84 4.27
N VAL A 33 13.81 -2.68 4.56
CA VAL A 33 13.57 -1.93 5.80
C VAL A 33 12.88 -0.62 5.42
N LEU A 34 11.80 -0.27 6.12
CA LEU A 34 11.03 0.94 5.83
C LEU A 34 10.47 1.59 7.10
N SER A 35 10.30 2.90 7.06
CA SER A 35 9.66 3.70 8.12
C SER A 35 8.15 3.84 7.94
N GLY A 36 7.53 2.83 7.34
CA GLY A 36 6.08 2.75 7.13
C GLY A 36 5.35 2.09 8.29
N ASN A 37 4.11 1.66 8.01
CA ASN A 37 3.23 1.04 9.01
C ASN A 37 2.75 -0.38 8.64
N ARG A 38 3.13 -0.90 7.47
CA ARG A 38 2.71 -2.21 6.97
C ARG A 38 3.86 -2.87 6.21
N ASN A 39 4.05 -4.16 6.42
CA ASN A 39 5.17 -4.94 5.92
C ASN A 39 4.76 -6.31 5.35
N PHE A 40 3.56 -6.41 4.80
CA PHE A 40 3.09 -7.64 4.15
C PHE A 40 3.96 -8.01 2.95
N GLU A 41 4.15 -9.32 2.74
CA GLU A 41 4.87 -9.85 1.58
C GLU A 41 4.24 -9.37 0.26
N GLY A 42 5.09 -9.03 -0.71
CA GLY A 42 4.66 -8.57 -2.04
C GLY A 42 3.91 -7.23 -2.06
N ARG A 43 3.83 -6.53 -0.92
CA ARG A 43 3.29 -5.16 -0.85
C ARG A 43 4.34 -4.12 -1.22
N ILE A 44 5.56 -4.25 -0.70
CA ILE A 44 6.60 -3.23 -0.89
C ILE A 44 7.26 -3.36 -2.26
N HIS A 45 7.68 -4.56 -2.63
CA HIS A 45 8.22 -4.89 -3.95
C HIS A 45 7.98 -6.38 -4.20
N PRO A 46 7.66 -6.82 -5.44
CA PRO A 46 7.35 -8.23 -5.74
C PRO A 46 8.52 -9.19 -5.49
N LEU A 47 9.76 -8.70 -5.63
CA LEU A 47 10.97 -9.51 -5.40
C LEU A 47 11.44 -9.53 -3.93
N VAL A 48 10.76 -8.81 -3.04
CA VAL A 48 11.15 -8.70 -1.63
C VAL A 48 10.20 -9.54 -0.78
N LYS A 49 10.74 -10.63 -0.21
CA LYS A 49 9.98 -11.61 0.58
C LYS A 49 9.80 -11.12 2.03
N THR A 50 10.85 -10.56 2.63
CA THR A 50 10.85 -10.12 4.04
C THR A 50 10.84 -8.59 4.16
N ASN A 51 10.05 -8.03 5.06
CA ASN A 51 9.94 -6.58 5.21
C ASN A 51 9.92 -6.20 6.69
N TRP A 52 10.73 -5.22 7.09
CA TRP A 52 10.88 -4.78 8.47
C TRP A 52 10.47 -3.32 8.63
N LEU A 53 9.66 -3.05 9.66
CA LEU A 53 9.32 -1.69 10.05
C LEU A 53 10.34 -1.18 11.06
N ALA A 54 10.93 -0.03 10.77
CA ALA A 54 11.93 0.59 11.64
C ALA A 54 11.73 2.12 11.67
N SER A 55 12.33 2.79 12.64
CA SER A 55 12.32 4.25 12.67
C SER A 55 13.12 4.81 11.48
N PRO A 56 12.83 6.04 11.01
CA PRO A 56 13.60 6.68 9.93
C PRO A 56 15.13 6.62 10.10
N PRO A 57 15.73 6.90 11.28
CA PRO A 57 17.19 6.78 11.44
C PRO A 57 17.69 5.34 11.33
N LEU A 58 16.92 4.33 11.75
CA LEU A 58 17.30 2.93 11.56
C LEU A 58 17.25 2.50 10.09
N VAL A 59 16.31 3.02 9.31
CA VAL A 59 16.30 2.78 7.85
C VAL A 59 17.61 3.26 7.23
N VAL A 60 18.09 4.43 7.64
CA VAL A 60 19.39 4.97 7.18
C VAL A 60 20.55 4.09 7.66
N ALA A 61 20.56 3.65 8.92
CA ALA A 61 21.61 2.78 9.44
C ALA A 61 21.71 1.45 8.68
N TYR A 62 20.59 0.79 8.39
CA TYR A 62 20.57 -0.44 7.59
C TYR A 62 20.93 -0.19 6.12
N ALA A 63 20.59 0.98 5.57
CA ALA A 63 21.02 1.35 4.22
C ALA A 63 22.55 1.56 4.14
N LEU A 64 23.16 2.15 5.17
CA LEU A 64 24.61 2.31 5.28
C LEU A 64 25.32 0.97 5.47
N GLY A 65 24.80 0.09 6.32
CA GLY A 65 25.36 -1.24 6.55
C GLY A 65 25.16 -2.20 5.38
N GLY A 66 24.18 -1.94 4.50
CA GLY A 66 23.91 -2.74 3.29
C GLY A 66 23.46 -4.18 3.56
N ASN A 67 23.27 -4.55 4.82
CA ASN A 67 22.97 -5.91 5.26
C ASN A 67 22.05 -5.85 6.49
N MET A 68 21.03 -6.71 6.55
CA MET A 68 20.13 -6.80 7.70
C MET A 68 20.62 -7.78 8.77
N ASN A 69 21.58 -8.66 8.45
CA ASN A 69 22.14 -9.62 9.39
C ASN A 69 23.19 -9.01 10.34
N ILE A 70 23.50 -7.72 10.19
CA ILE A 70 24.42 -7.01 11.06
C ILE A 70 23.79 -6.75 12.44
N ASN A 71 24.54 -7.05 13.50
CA ASN A 71 24.19 -6.62 14.85
C ASN A 71 24.64 -5.17 15.07
N LEU A 72 23.76 -4.21 14.77
CA LEU A 72 24.04 -2.77 14.92
C LEU A 72 24.45 -2.33 16.33
N ALA A 73 24.23 -3.15 17.37
CA ALA A 73 24.64 -2.85 18.74
C ALA A 73 26.12 -3.17 19.02
N ALA A 74 26.71 -4.11 18.30
CA ALA A 74 28.05 -4.64 18.58
C ALA A 74 29.01 -4.57 17.38
N GLU A 75 28.48 -4.58 16.16
CA GLU A 75 29.26 -4.58 14.92
C GLU A 75 29.36 -3.16 14.32
N PRO A 76 30.49 -2.81 13.71
CA PRO A 76 30.63 -1.54 13.01
C PRO A 76 29.77 -1.54 11.73
N ILE A 77 29.12 -0.42 11.45
CA ILE A 77 28.31 -0.21 10.23
C ILE A 77 29.22 -0.14 9.00
N GLY A 78 30.43 0.38 9.18
CA GLY A 78 31.45 0.49 8.14
C GLY A 78 32.72 1.10 8.69
N HIS A 79 33.58 1.55 7.78
CA HIS A 79 34.84 2.22 8.10
C HIS A 79 34.81 3.65 7.57
N ASP A 80 35.45 4.56 8.30
CA ASP A 80 35.65 5.93 7.83
C ASP A 80 36.74 5.99 6.74
N ARG A 81 37.07 7.20 6.28
CA ARG A 81 38.12 7.41 5.25
C ARG A 81 39.53 7.03 5.71
N LYS A 82 39.76 6.89 7.01
CA LYS A 82 41.04 6.50 7.62
C LYS A 82 41.11 5.01 7.93
N GLY A 83 39.98 4.30 7.80
CA GLY A 83 39.86 2.87 8.09
C GLY A 83 39.35 2.59 9.51
N ASP A 84 39.03 3.62 10.29
CA ASP A 84 38.56 3.44 11.66
C ASP A 84 37.11 2.90 11.66
N PRO A 85 36.78 1.91 12.51
CA PRO A 85 35.44 1.34 12.58
C PRO A 85 34.44 2.36 13.11
N VAL A 86 33.32 2.53 12.40
CA VAL A 86 32.22 3.43 12.77
C VAL A 86 31.03 2.62 13.24
N TYR A 87 30.60 2.85 14.48
CA TYR A 87 29.47 2.17 15.10
C TYR A 87 28.20 3.02 15.03
N LEU A 88 27.04 2.38 15.26
CA LEU A 88 25.76 3.09 15.30
C LEU A 88 25.77 4.25 16.29
N LYS A 89 26.35 4.04 17.48
CA LYS A 89 26.45 5.04 18.55
C LYS A 89 27.23 6.30 18.14
N ASP A 90 28.13 6.19 17.17
CA ASP A 90 29.01 7.29 16.75
C ASP A 90 28.27 8.26 15.81
N ILE A 91 27.23 7.77 15.11
CA ILE A 91 26.42 8.55 14.15
C ILE A 91 25.00 8.83 14.65
N TRP A 92 24.62 8.27 15.80
CA TRP A 92 23.27 8.41 16.31
C TRP A 92 23.05 9.79 16.94
N PRO A 93 22.05 10.56 16.50
CA PRO A 93 21.83 11.90 17.03
C PRO A 93 21.37 11.84 18.48
N SER A 94 21.92 12.73 19.31
CA SER A 94 21.48 12.91 20.69
C SER A 94 20.10 13.57 20.76
N ALA A 95 19.39 13.37 21.87
CA ALA A 95 18.08 14.01 22.09
C ALA A 95 18.17 15.55 22.02
N GLN A 96 19.30 16.13 22.44
CA GLN A 96 19.53 17.57 22.42
C GLN A 96 19.73 18.09 20.99
N GLU A 97 20.44 17.36 20.13
CA GLU A 97 20.58 17.71 18.71
C GLU A 97 19.24 17.64 17.99
N ILE A 98 18.44 16.61 18.28
CA ILE A 98 17.08 16.48 17.74
C ILE A 98 16.21 17.66 18.19
N ALA A 99 16.22 18.01 19.48
CA ALA A 99 15.45 19.13 20.01
C ALA A 99 15.83 20.47 19.35
N ARG A 100 17.13 20.76 19.22
CA ARG A 100 17.63 21.95 18.52
C ARG A 100 17.20 22.00 17.06
N ALA A 101 17.20 20.86 16.36
CA ALA A 101 16.73 20.80 14.98
C ALA A 101 15.22 21.05 14.86
N VAL A 102 14.42 20.54 15.82
CA VAL A 102 12.97 20.77 15.87
C VAL A 102 12.65 22.24 16.15
N GLU A 103 13.43 22.92 16.99
CA GLU A 103 13.26 24.35 17.29
C GLU A 103 13.46 25.25 16.05
N GLN A 104 14.20 24.79 15.03
CA GLN A 104 14.36 25.53 13.77
C GLN A 104 13.09 25.52 12.91
N VAL A 105 12.13 24.64 13.18
CA VAL A 105 10.88 24.54 12.42
C VAL A 105 9.94 25.67 12.86
N SER A 106 9.70 26.63 11.98
CA SER A 106 8.87 27.81 12.28
C SER A 106 7.45 27.70 11.72
N THR A 107 6.49 28.40 12.35
CA THR A 107 5.11 28.51 11.85
C THR A 107 5.04 29.13 10.45
N GLU A 108 5.99 29.99 10.11
CA GLU A 108 6.07 30.63 8.79
C GLU A 108 6.34 29.62 7.68
N MET A 109 7.18 28.61 7.92
CA MET A 109 7.41 27.53 6.96
C MET A 109 6.09 26.84 6.61
N PHE A 110 5.27 26.50 7.61
CA PHE A 110 3.95 25.90 7.35
C PHE A 110 3.04 26.84 6.54
N ARG A 111 2.94 28.11 6.93
CA ARG A 111 2.07 29.08 6.23
C ARG A 111 2.45 29.20 4.74
N LYS A 112 3.74 29.25 4.45
CA LYS A 112 4.26 29.30 3.08
C LYS A 112 3.83 28.05 2.29
N GLU A 113 4.19 26.86 2.79
CA GLU A 113 3.89 25.61 2.09
C GLU A 113 2.38 25.44 1.85
N TYR A 114 1.53 25.75 2.84
CA TYR A 114 0.07 25.66 2.69
C TYR A 114 -0.53 26.69 1.72
N ALA A 115 0.06 27.88 1.61
CA ALA A 115 -0.39 28.89 0.66
C ALA A 115 -0.12 28.46 -0.80
N GLU A 116 1.02 27.79 -1.03
CA GLU A 116 1.47 27.37 -2.36
C GLU A 116 0.78 26.09 -2.86
N VAL A 117 0.15 25.28 -1.98
CA VAL A 117 -0.54 24.04 -2.36
C VAL A 117 -1.61 24.24 -3.44
N PHE A 118 -2.28 25.39 -3.47
CA PHE A 118 -3.35 25.67 -4.43
C PHE A 118 -2.86 26.23 -5.76
N GLU A 119 -1.63 26.72 -5.82
CA GLU A 119 -1.04 27.17 -7.07
C GLU A 119 -0.88 25.99 -8.02
N GLY A 120 -0.38 24.85 -7.54
CA GLY A 120 -0.08 23.70 -8.39
C GLY A 120 1.05 23.97 -9.38
N THR A 121 1.48 22.94 -10.10
CA THR A 121 2.57 23.05 -11.09
C THR A 121 2.06 23.58 -12.43
N ALA A 122 2.96 23.98 -13.33
CA ALA A 122 2.58 24.43 -14.67
C ALA A 122 1.78 23.35 -15.42
N GLU A 123 2.20 22.09 -15.30
CA GLU A 123 1.53 20.94 -15.89
C GLU A 123 0.12 20.75 -15.32
N TRP A 124 -0.10 21.05 -14.04
CA TRP A 124 -1.43 21.00 -13.42
C TRP A 124 -2.36 22.09 -13.98
N LYS A 125 -1.82 23.30 -14.20
CA LYS A 125 -2.57 24.44 -14.75
C LYS A 125 -2.93 24.25 -16.23
N GLU A 126 -2.14 23.48 -16.98
CA GLU A 126 -2.37 23.19 -18.40
C GLU A 126 -3.47 22.15 -18.65
N ILE A 127 -3.98 21.47 -17.61
CA ILE A 127 -5.04 20.46 -17.77
C ILE A 127 -6.34 21.15 -18.21
N ASN A 128 -6.73 20.92 -19.47
CA ASN A 128 -7.99 21.40 -20.01
C ASN A 128 -9.18 20.70 -19.35
N VAL A 129 -10.05 21.48 -18.70
CA VAL A 129 -11.28 20.99 -18.07
C VAL A 129 -12.51 21.64 -18.70
N THR A 130 -13.46 20.82 -19.14
CA THR A 130 -14.77 21.30 -19.60
C THR A 130 -15.66 21.52 -18.39
N ARG A 131 -16.14 22.76 -18.18
CA ARG A 131 -17.14 23.03 -17.15
C ARG A 131 -18.47 22.37 -17.51
N SER A 132 -18.96 21.50 -16.64
CA SER A 132 -20.25 20.83 -16.74
C SER A 132 -20.71 20.41 -15.35
N ASP A 133 -22.02 20.46 -15.10
CA ASP A 133 -22.61 19.97 -13.85
C ASP A 133 -22.59 18.43 -13.75
N THR A 134 -22.43 17.77 -14.89
CA THR A 134 -22.36 16.30 -14.99
C THR A 134 -21.06 15.86 -15.65
N TYR A 135 -20.50 14.77 -15.15
CA TYR A 135 -19.29 14.18 -15.72
C TYR A 135 -19.59 13.54 -17.08
N GLY A 136 -18.84 13.92 -18.12
CA GLY A 136 -18.97 13.37 -19.47
C GLY A 136 -18.36 11.97 -19.58
N TRP A 137 -19.09 10.96 -19.08
CA TRP A 137 -18.65 9.56 -19.15
C TRP A 137 -18.38 9.13 -20.59
N GLN A 138 -17.20 8.56 -20.83
CA GLN A 138 -16.81 8.00 -22.12
C GLN A 138 -16.84 6.48 -22.03
N GLU A 139 -17.56 5.83 -22.95
CA GLU A 139 -17.80 4.37 -22.88
C GLU A 139 -16.53 3.53 -23.01
N THR A 140 -15.48 4.07 -23.63
CA THR A 140 -14.23 3.35 -23.93
C THR A 140 -13.06 3.74 -23.02
N GLN A 141 -13.26 4.60 -22.00
CA GLN A 141 -12.17 4.99 -21.12
C GLN A 141 -11.87 3.93 -20.06
N PRO A 142 -10.62 3.40 -19.99
CA PRO A 142 -10.27 2.34 -19.06
C PRO A 142 -10.08 2.83 -17.61
N ILE A 143 -9.97 4.14 -17.38
CA ILE A 143 -9.69 4.75 -16.08
C ILE A 143 -10.98 5.12 -15.34
N PHE A 144 -11.96 5.69 -16.05
CA PHE A 144 -13.24 6.11 -15.49
C PHE A 144 -14.38 5.36 -16.18
N ALA A 145 -14.94 4.37 -15.48
CA ALA A 145 -16.06 3.59 -15.99
C ALA A 145 -17.34 3.91 -15.23
N TYR A 146 -18.41 4.21 -15.97
CA TYR A 146 -19.74 4.36 -15.37
C TYR A 146 -20.37 3.00 -15.09
N ARG A 147 -20.66 2.70 -13.82
CA ARG A 147 -21.27 1.41 -13.42
C ARG A 147 -22.80 1.49 -13.41
N LEU A 148 -23.45 1.54 -14.60
CA LEU A 148 -24.93 1.51 -14.78
C LEU A 148 -25.60 0.42 -13.92
N SER A 149 -24.92 -0.72 -13.76
CA SER A 149 -25.44 -1.95 -13.18
C SER A 149 -25.92 -1.80 -11.72
N LEU A 150 -25.33 -0.91 -10.93
CA LEU A 150 -25.76 -0.67 -9.54
C LEU A 150 -26.97 0.27 -9.44
N MET A 151 -27.19 1.12 -10.43
CA MET A 151 -28.27 2.10 -10.42
C MET A 151 -29.56 1.61 -11.07
N LYS A 152 -29.48 0.65 -12.02
CA LYS A 152 -30.67 0.07 -12.68
C LYS A 152 -31.67 -0.58 -11.73
N CYS A 153 -31.25 -1.05 -10.55
CA CYS A 153 -32.17 -1.62 -9.54
C CYS A 153 -33.00 -0.59 -8.75
N ARG A 154 -32.76 0.72 -8.92
CA ARG A 154 -33.27 1.74 -7.99
C ARG A 154 -34.65 2.30 -8.36
N GLN A 155 -35.16 2.07 -9.57
CA GLN A 155 -36.20 2.96 -10.12
C GLN A 155 -37.68 2.59 -9.85
N HIS A 156 -38.02 1.41 -9.31
CA HIS A 156 -39.45 1.04 -9.23
C HIS A 156 -39.93 0.24 -7.99
N GLN A 157 -39.21 0.22 -6.86
CA GLN A 157 -39.68 -0.51 -5.69
C GLN A 157 -39.70 0.35 -4.41
N HIS A 158 -40.91 0.60 -3.90
CA HIS A 158 -41.14 1.25 -2.60
C HIS A 158 -40.80 0.34 -1.41
N GLN A 159 -40.51 -0.94 -1.63
CA GLN A 159 -40.07 -1.88 -0.59
C GLN A 159 -39.09 -2.92 -1.13
N TRP A 160 -37.98 -3.12 -0.43
CA TRP A 160 -36.99 -4.15 -0.71
C TRP A 160 -37.42 -5.47 -0.07
N LYS A 161 -37.52 -6.54 -0.86
CA LYS A 161 -37.69 -7.90 -0.32
C LYS A 161 -36.33 -8.58 -0.20
N ILE A 162 -36.04 -9.17 0.96
CA ILE A 162 -34.87 -10.03 1.15
C ILE A 162 -35.18 -11.37 0.48
N PHE A 163 -34.30 -11.83 -0.41
CA PHE A 163 -34.44 -13.11 -1.10
C PHE A 163 -33.50 -14.17 -0.49
N THR A 164 -33.99 -15.39 -0.34
CA THR A 164 -33.14 -16.54 -0.03
C THR A 164 -32.35 -16.95 -1.27
N VAL A 165 -31.02 -16.99 -1.17
CA VAL A 165 -30.16 -17.54 -2.23
C VAL A 165 -30.24 -19.07 -2.19
N ARG A 166 -30.67 -19.70 -3.28
CA ARG A 166 -30.69 -21.17 -3.45
C ARG A 166 -29.77 -21.57 -4.61
N GLY A 167 -29.09 -22.70 -4.50
CA GLY A 167 -28.20 -23.22 -5.56
C GLY A 167 -26.83 -22.52 -5.67
N SER A 168 -26.33 -21.89 -4.60
CA SER A 168 -25.01 -21.26 -4.61
C SER A 168 -23.88 -22.28 -4.63
N SER A 169 -22.83 -22.01 -5.42
CA SER A 169 -21.57 -22.74 -5.38
C SER A 169 -20.51 -21.96 -4.58
N GLN A 170 -19.57 -22.68 -3.96
CA GLN A 170 -18.43 -22.07 -3.30
C GLN A 170 -17.34 -21.77 -4.33
N CYS A 171 -16.96 -20.50 -4.51
CA CYS A 171 -15.88 -20.13 -5.43
C CYS A 171 -14.49 -20.26 -4.82
N TRP A 172 -14.34 -19.96 -3.52
CA TRP A 172 -13.04 -20.00 -2.83
C TRP A 172 -13.21 -20.43 -1.37
N GLY A 173 -12.29 -21.25 -0.86
CA GLY A 173 -12.10 -21.45 0.57
C GLY A 173 -10.92 -20.61 1.02
N ILE A 174 -11.11 -19.72 2.01
CA ILE A 174 -10.05 -18.82 2.47
C ILE A 174 -9.63 -19.18 3.89
N GLN A 175 -8.33 -19.37 4.08
CA GLN A 175 -7.71 -19.57 5.39
C GLN A 175 -7.19 -18.22 5.92
N SER A 176 -7.30 -18.00 7.23
CA SER A 176 -6.92 -16.75 7.90
C SER A 176 -5.40 -16.54 7.96
N PRO A 177 -4.90 -15.29 8.03
CA PRO A 177 -5.63 -14.02 8.16
C PRO A 177 -6.01 -13.37 6.82
N LEU A 178 -7.24 -12.82 6.76
CA LEU A 178 -7.75 -12.12 5.58
C LEU A 178 -7.34 -10.64 5.61
N THR A 179 -6.45 -10.24 4.71
CA THR A 179 -6.23 -8.82 4.38
C THR A 179 -7.10 -8.43 3.17
N ILE A 180 -7.06 -7.16 2.72
CA ILE A 180 -7.79 -6.66 1.52
C ILE A 180 -7.34 -7.35 0.21
N SER A 181 -6.55 -8.44 0.27
CA SER A 181 -6.15 -9.32 -0.84
C SER A 181 -7.28 -9.72 -1.80
N LEU A 182 -8.54 -9.64 -1.36
CA LEU A 182 -9.73 -9.80 -2.21
C LEU A 182 -9.76 -8.88 -3.46
N ARG A 183 -9.10 -7.71 -3.44
CA ARG A 183 -9.03 -6.83 -4.63
C ARG A 183 -7.88 -7.15 -5.59
N ARG A 184 -6.94 -8.02 -5.21
CA ARG A 184 -5.76 -8.38 -6.04
C ARG A 184 -5.94 -9.71 -6.78
N ALA A 185 -7.05 -10.42 -6.56
CA ALA A 185 -7.41 -11.58 -7.36
C ALA A 185 -7.67 -11.12 -8.80
N VAL A 186 -6.79 -11.54 -9.71
CA VAL A 186 -6.98 -11.41 -11.16
C VAL A 186 -8.32 -12.07 -11.48
N LEU A 187 -9.32 -11.25 -11.76
CA LEU A 187 -10.59 -11.72 -12.32
C LEU A 187 -10.25 -12.38 -13.64
N SER A 188 -10.61 -13.66 -13.78
CA SER A 188 -10.59 -14.35 -15.07
C SER A 188 -11.21 -13.43 -16.14
N PRO A 189 -10.68 -13.37 -17.36
CA PRO A 189 -11.29 -12.61 -18.46
C PRO A 189 -12.75 -13.04 -18.76
N THR A 190 -13.22 -14.16 -18.21
CA THR A 190 -14.62 -14.63 -18.28
C THR A 190 -15.51 -14.18 -17.12
N ALA A 191 -14.99 -13.52 -16.08
CA ALA A 191 -15.76 -13.14 -14.89
C ALA A 191 -16.60 -11.89 -15.14
N GLN A 192 -17.88 -12.07 -15.53
CA GLN A 192 -18.78 -10.95 -15.86
C GLN A 192 -19.37 -10.21 -14.65
N ARG A 193 -19.23 -10.71 -13.41
CA ARG A 193 -19.69 -10.00 -12.21
C ARG A 193 -19.14 -10.61 -10.92
N VAL A 194 -18.67 -9.78 -9.99
CA VAL A 194 -18.32 -10.20 -8.63
C VAL A 194 -19.01 -9.25 -7.65
N ASP A 195 -20.03 -9.76 -6.97
CA ASP A 195 -20.68 -9.08 -5.85
C ASP A 195 -20.28 -9.82 -4.56
N ILE A 196 -19.57 -9.13 -3.65
CA ILE A 196 -19.07 -9.70 -2.40
C ILE A 196 -20.01 -9.31 -1.28
N TYR A 197 -20.70 -10.29 -0.68
CA TYR A 197 -21.56 -10.06 0.48
C TYR A 197 -20.88 -10.56 1.76
N LYS A 198 -21.02 -9.79 2.84
CA LYS A 198 -20.71 -10.27 4.20
C LYS A 198 -21.90 -11.12 4.66
N VAL A 199 -21.79 -12.44 4.55
CA VAL A 199 -22.81 -13.36 5.06
C VAL A 199 -22.50 -13.67 6.52
N GLY A 200 -23.29 -13.10 7.44
CA GLY A 200 -23.34 -13.58 8.82
C GLY A 200 -24.23 -14.83 8.86
N VAL A 201 -23.66 -15.96 9.25
CA VAL A 201 -24.45 -17.17 9.52
C VAL A 201 -24.94 -17.08 10.96
N LEU A 202 -26.23 -16.88 11.17
CA LEU A 202 -26.86 -17.14 12.47
C LEU A 202 -27.24 -18.62 12.49
N SER A 203 -26.46 -19.42 13.23
CA SER A 203 -26.83 -20.78 13.63
C SER A 203 -27.33 -20.71 15.07
N GLU A 204 -28.49 -21.30 15.35
CA GLU A 204 -29.09 -21.32 16.69
C GLU A 204 -28.25 -22.04 17.76
N LYS A 205 -27.07 -22.60 17.45
CA LYS A 205 -26.29 -23.37 18.44
C LYS A 205 -24.79 -23.09 18.55
N THR A 206 -24.21 -22.08 17.90
CA THR A 206 -22.82 -21.69 18.24
C THR A 206 -22.46 -20.30 17.73
N LEU A 207 -22.09 -19.40 18.64
CA LEU A 207 -21.55 -18.07 18.36
C LEU A 207 -20.06 -18.17 17.97
N THR A 208 -19.77 -18.56 16.72
CA THR A 208 -18.47 -18.29 16.09
C THR A 208 -18.69 -17.67 14.72
N PRO A 209 -18.22 -16.43 14.47
CA PRO A 209 -18.42 -15.77 13.19
C PRO A 209 -17.54 -16.43 12.13
N THR A 210 -18.11 -17.35 11.36
CA THR A 210 -17.46 -17.87 10.15
C THR A 210 -17.79 -16.92 9.00
N VAL A 211 -16.81 -16.13 8.55
CA VAL A 211 -16.97 -15.28 7.36
C VAL A 211 -16.88 -16.17 6.12
N ARG A 212 -18.03 -16.51 5.54
CA ARG A 212 -18.11 -17.19 4.24
C ARG A 212 -18.43 -16.16 3.16
N GLY A 213 -17.44 -15.83 2.32
CA GLY A 213 -17.69 -15.07 1.10
C GLY A 213 -18.33 -15.99 0.07
N VAL A 214 -19.55 -15.67 -0.36
CA VAL A 214 -20.22 -16.36 -1.47
C VAL A 214 -20.15 -15.44 -2.67
N VAL A 215 -19.60 -15.95 -3.78
CA VAL A 215 -19.61 -15.27 -5.08
C VAL A 215 -20.62 -16.03 -5.94
N THR A 216 -21.61 -15.34 -6.47
CA THR A 216 -22.54 -15.92 -7.45
C THR A 216 -22.08 -15.55 -8.85
N MET A 217 -21.88 -16.57 -9.69
CA MET A 217 -21.78 -16.40 -11.14
C MET A 217 -23.18 -16.64 -11.73
N LYS A 218 -23.61 -15.78 -12.65
CA LYS A 218 -24.69 -16.09 -13.60
C LYS A 218 -24.04 -16.43 -14.94
#